data_AF-A0A7Y5FPA0-F1
#
_entry.id   AF-A0A7Y5FPA0-F1
#
_cell.length_a   1.000
_cell.length_b   1.000
_cell.length_c   1.000
_cell.angle_alpha   90.00
_cell.angle_beta   90.00
_cell.angle_gamma   90.00
#
_symmetry.space_group_name_H-M   'P 1'
#
loop_
_entity.id
_entity.type
_entity.pdbx_description
1 polymer ?
#
loop_
_entity_poly.entity_id
_entity_poly.type
_entity_poly.pdbx_seq_one_letter_code
_entity_poly.pdbx_strand_id
1 'polypeptide(L)'
;MNWLDLLLIALTGISFLLGYKDGFIKKLVGVIGFFSAIILGIYLAGPLSVVVMALFDSDRNTARIIAGFLVFVVVSFAASLLKKKLKPDDKVNSLINNIAGGIVGSLQTLFFLSAILYISGLLGFPGKEVKNESLFYKRVYYLLPQTVNLFVKYSPSAKEKIEKIIQDKDSSGVTK
;
A
#
# COMPACT_ATOMS: atom_id res chain seq x y z
N MET A 1 -16.02 -7.20 19.86
CA MET A 1 -14.59 -7.09 19.52
C MET A 1 -14.09 -8.50 19.25
N ASN A 2 -13.65 -8.79 18.03
CA ASN A 2 -13.33 -10.15 17.58
C ASN A 2 -11.84 -10.30 17.22
N TRP A 3 -11.47 -11.48 16.71
CA TRP A 3 -10.08 -11.77 16.32
C TRP A 3 -9.52 -10.79 15.28
N LEU A 4 -10.38 -10.24 14.42
CA LEU A 4 -9.98 -9.26 13.41
C LEU A 4 -9.62 -7.92 14.06
N ASP A 5 -10.39 -7.46 15.04
CA ASP A 5 -10.05 -6.26 15.79
C ASP A 5 -8.70 -6.41 16.50
N LEU A 6 -8.45 -7.56 17.11
CA LEU A 6 -7.18 -7.85 17.79
C LEU A 6 -6.02 -7.82 16.80
N LEU A 7 -6.19 -8.39 15.62
CA LEU A 7 -5.18 -8.36 14.54
C LEU A 7 -4.92 -6.92 14.06
N LEU A 8 -5.96 -6.13 13.84
CA LEU A 8 -5.82 -4.72 13.43
C LEU A 8 -5.09 -3.90 14.49
N ILE A 9 -5.46 -4.06 15.77
CA ILE A 9 -4.79 -3.38 16.89
C ILE A 9 -3.34 -3.83 17.01
N ALA A 10 -3.06 -5.13 16.94
CA ALA A 10 -1.71 -5.67 17.07
C ALA A 10 -0.79 -5.17 15.96
N LEU A 11 -1.20 -5.27 14.69
CA LEU A 11 -0.38 -4.81 13.56
C LEU A 11 -0.17 -3.30 13.59
N THR A 12 -1.21 -2.52 13.92
CA THR A 12 -1.10 -1.07 14.05
C THR A 12 -0.19 -0.69 15.21
N GLY A 13 -0.32 -1.36 16.37
CA GLY A 13 0.52 -1.14 17.55
C GLY A 13 1.99 -1.49 17.31
N ILE A 14 2.29 -2.62 16.67
CA ILE A 14 3.65 -2.98 16.26
C ILE A 14 4.21 -1.90 15.33
N SER A 15 3.41 -1.43 14.37
CA SER A 15 3.82 -0.39 13.42
C SER A 15 4.06 0.96 14.10
N PHE A 16 3.28 1.29 15.13
CA PHE A 16 3.53 2.43 15.99
C PHE A 16 4.89 2.30 16.68
N LEU A 17 5.16 1.16 17.33
CA LEU A 17 6.43 0.94 18.04
C LEU A 17 7.64 0.99 17.09
N LEU A 18 7.53 0.43 15.89
CA LEU A 18 8.57 0.50 14.87
C LEU A 18 8.77 1.94 14.39
N GLY A 19 7.69 2.68 14.11
CA GLY A 19 7.75 4.08 13.72
C GLY A 19 8.31 4.97 14.84
N TYR A 20 7.98 4.65 16.09
CA TYR A 20 8.48 5.35 17.27
C TYR A 20 9.99 5.18 17.42
N LYS A 21 10.50 3.96 17.19
CA LYS A 21 11.94 3.68 17.18
C LYS A 21 12.68 4.33 16.02
N ASP A 22 12.03 4.43 14.86
CA ASP A 22 12.59 5.07 13.67
C ASP A 22 12.66 6.60 13.80
N GLY A 23 11.69 7.22 14.48
CA GLY A 23 11.48 8.66 14.48
C GLY A 23 10.80 9.16 13.20
N PHE A 24 10.28 10.38 13.23
CA PHE A 24 9.45 10.96 12.17
C PHE A 24 10.15 11.02 10.82
N ILE A 25 11.36 11.60 10.77
CA ILE A 25 12.08 11.83 9.50
C ILE A 25 12.40 10.51 8.80
N LYS A 26 13.00 9.55 9.52
CA LYS A 26 13.32 8.23 8.93
C LYS A 26 12.06 7.49 8.50
N LYS A 27 10.97 7.62 9.27
CA LYS A 27 9.71 6.97 8.93
C LYS A 27 9.07 7.58 7.69
N LEU A 28 9.03 8.90 7.56
CA LEU A 28 8.53 9.58 6.37
C LEU A 28 9.31 9.19 5.11
N VAL A 29 10.65 9.17 5.17
CA VAL A 29 11.45 8.75 4.01
C VAL A 29 11.16 7.31 3.63
N GLY A 30 10.98 6.42 4.62
CA GLY A 30 10.54 5.05 4.37
C GLY A 30 9.16 4.97 3.71
N VAL A 31 8.20 5.78 4.16
CA VAL A 31 6.85 5.86 3.56
C VAL A 31 6.91 6.34 2.11
N ILE A 32 7.63 7.43 1.86
CA ILE A 32 7.80 7.98 0.50
C ILE A 32 8.47 6.94 -0.40
N GLY A 33 9.54 6.30 0.09
CA GLY A 33 10.22 5.23 -0.65
C GLY A 33 9.32 4.05 -0.99
N PHE A 34 8.47 3.64 -0.06
CA PHE A 34 7.48 2.58 -0.27
C PHE A 34 6.47 2.94 -1.35
N PHE A 35 5.86 4.14 -1.30
CA PHE A 35 4.92 4.57 -2.33
C PHE A 35 5.59 4.79 -3.69
N SER A 36 6.80 5.35 -3.71
CA SER A 36 7.61 5.47 -4.93
C SER A 36 7.91 4.10 -5.54
N ALA A 37 8.20 3.08 -4.72
CA ALA A 37 8.40 1.71 -5.20
C ALA A 37 7.15 1.13 -5.86
N ILE A 38 5.96 1.40 -5.31
CA ILE A 38 4.69 0.98 -5.92
C ILE A 38 4.49 1.68 -7.28
N ILE A 39 4.64 3.00 -7.32
CA ILE A 39 4.42 3.79 -8.53
C ILE A 39 5.39 3.37 -9.64
N LEU A 40 6.69 3.27 -9.31
CA LEU A 40 7.71 2.82 -10.25
C LEU A 40 7.50 1.37 -10.66
N GLY A 41 7.07 0.50 -9.74
CA GLY A 41 6.70 -0.88 -10.04
C GLY A 41 5.62 -0.96 -11.10
N ILE A 42 4.54 -0.20 -10.95
CA ILE A 42 3.43 -0.16 -11.92
C ILE A 42 3.90 0.43 -13.26
N TYR A 43 4.68 1.51 -13.23
CA TYR A 43 5.14 2.20 -14.44
C TYR A 43 6.12 1.35 -15.25
N LEU A 44 7.07 0.68 -14.57
CA LEU A 44 8.12 -0.13 -15.20
C LEU A 44 7.70 -1.58 -15.45
N ALA A 45 6.60 -2.06 -14.86
CA ALA A 45 6.08 -3.41 -15.07
C ALA A 45 5.89 -3.75 -16.56
N GLY A 46 5.33 -2.82 -17.34
CA GLY A 46 5.10 -3.01 -18.77
C GLY A 46 6.41 -3.18 -19.55
N PRO A 47 7.30 -2.17 -19.55
CA PRO A 47 8.59 -2.25 -20.23
C PRO A 47 9.45 -3.44 -19.80
N LEU A 48 9.51 -3.75 -18.50
CA LEU A 48 10.36 -4.82 -17.97
C LEU A 48 9.74 -6.22 -18.10
N SER A 49 8.45 -6.33 -18.43
CA SER A 49 7.82 -7.63 -18.69
C SER A 49 8.52 -8.40 -19.82
N VAL A 50 9.07 -7.71 -20.82
CA VAL A 50 9.78 -8.35 -21.95
C VAL A 50 11.01 -9.13 -21.48
N VAL A 51 11.76 -8.56 -20.53
CA VAL A 51 12.93 -9.21 -19.95
C VAL A 51 12.50 -10.43 -19.13
N VAL A 52 11.42 -10.32 -18.35
CA VAL A 52 10.91 -11.43 -17.55
C VAL A 52 10.35 -12.56 -18.43
N MET A 53 9.64 -12.24 -19.51
CA MET A 53 9.15 -13.24 -20.48
C MET A 53 10.33 -14.03 -21.06
N ALA A 54 11.40 -13.35 -21.47
CA ALA A 54 12.59 -13.99 -22.03
C ALA A 54 13.33 -14.90 -21.04
N LEU A 55 13.28 -14.59 -19.73
CA LEU A 55 13.96 -15.37 -18.69
C LEU A 55 13.15 -16.56 -18.15
N PHE A 56 11.83 -16.44 -18.12
CA PHE A 56 10.94 -17.41 -17.44
C PHE A 56 9.93 -18.09 -18.36
N ASP A 57 9.96 -17.81 -19.68
CA ASP A 57 9.02 -18.33 -20.68
C ASP A 57 7.55 -18.25 -20.23
N SER A 58 7.19 -17.08 -19.69
CA SER A 58 5.88 -16.82 -19.09
C SER A 58 5.01 -15.96 -19.99
N ASP A 59 3.69 -16.05 -19.83
CA ASP A 59 2.77 -15.18 -20.55
C ASP A 59 2.93 -13.71 -20.12
N ARG A 60 2.50 -12.79 -20.99
CA ARG A 60 2.68 -11.35 -20.80
C ARG A 60 2.06 -10.82 -19.50
N ASN A 61 0.93 -11.36 -19.05
CA ASN A 61 0.28 -10.89 -17.82
C ASN A 61 1.08 -11.35 -16.60
N THR A 62 1.46 -12.62 -16.54
CA THR A 62 2.30 -13.16 -15.46
C THR A 62 3.65 -12.44 -15.40
N ALA A 63 4.30 -12.26 -16.54
CA ALA A 63 5.58 -11.56 -16.63
C ALA A 63 5.48 -10.10 -16.17
N ARG A 64 4.37 -9.41 -16.47
CA ARG A 64 4.13 -8.03 -16.02
C ARG A 64 3.95 -7.93 -14.50
N ILE A 65 3.24 -8.88 -13.89
CA ILE A 65 3.08 -8.96 -12.43
C ILE A 65 4.44 -9.18 -11.77
N ILE A 66 5.21 -10.16 -12.25
CA ILE A 66 6.55 -10.47 -11.73
C ILE A 66 7.49 -9.28 -11.90
N ALA A 67 7.51 -8.64 -13.08
CA ALA A 67 8.35 -7.48 -13.35
C ALA A 67 8.04 -6.31 -12.40
N GLY A 68 6.75 -5.99 -12.22
CA GLY A 68 6.33 -4.93 -11.29
C GLY A 68 6.72 -5.25 -9.85
N PHE A 69 6.56 -6.51 -9.43
CA PHE A 69 6.96 -6.97 -8.11
C PHE A 69 8.48 -6.88 -7.89
N LEU A 70 9.29 -7.30 -8.87
CA LEU A 70 10.75 -7.19 -8.81
C LEU A 70 11.20 -5.72 -8.66
N VAL A 71 10.64 -4.81 -9.46
CA VAL A 71 10.92 -3.38 -9.35
C VAL A 71 10.54 -2.86 -7.96
N PHE A 72 9.36 -3.23 -7.47
CA PHE A 72 8.92 -2.85 -6.14
C PHE A 72 9.92 -3.29 -5.06
N VAL A 73 10.41 -4.53 -5.12
CA VAL A 73 11.40 -5.06 -4.16
C VAL A 73 12.70 -4.29 -4.25
N VAL A 74 13.25 -4.09 -5.46
CA VAL A 74 14.52 -3.38 -5.68
C VAL A 74 14.45 -1.93 -5.19
N VAL A 75 13.40 -1.20 -5.55
CA VAL A 75 13.23 0.20 -5.15
C VAL A 75 12.97 0.31 -3.65
N SER A 76 12.16 -0.57 -3.07
CA SER A 76 11.93 -0.59 -1.62
C SER A 76 13.20 -0.89 -0.84
N PHE A 77 14.04 -1.78 -1.35
CA PHE A 77 15.35 -2.08 -0.77
C PHE A 77 16.28 -0.86 -0.86
N ALA A 78 16.36 -0.22 -2.02
CA ALA A 78 17.15 1.00 -2.21
C ALA A 78 16.69 2.13 -1.26
N ALA A 79 15.38 2.35 -1.12
CA ALA A 79 14.83 3.32 -0.18
C ALA A 79 15.19 3.00 1.29
N SER A 80 15.19 1.71 1.64
CA SER A 80 15.60 1.26 2.97
C SER A 80 17.08 1.52 3.26
N LEU A 81 17.94 1.45 2.23
CA LEU A 81 19.35 1.84 2.35
C LEU A 81 19.52 3.35 2.53
N LEU A 82 18.74 4.17 1.81
CA LEU A 82 18.74 5.63 1.99
C LEU A 82 18.34 6.00 3.42
N LYS A 83 17.32 5.34 3.96
CA LYS A 83 16.88 5.51 5.35
C LYS A 83 18.01 5.30 6.37
N LYS A 84 18.90 4.31 6.15
CA LYS A 84 20.03 4.04 7.05
C LYS A 84 21.09 5.14 7.06
N LYS A 85 21.26 5.85 5.94
CA LYS A 85 22.24 6.94 5.82
C LYS A 85 21.76 8.25 6.46
N LEU A 86 20.46 8.36 6.75
CA LEU A 86 19.90 9.52 7.42
C LEU A 86 20.28 9.52 8.91
N LYS A 87 21.05 10.53 9.31
CA LYS A 87 21.25 10.92 10.70
C LYS A 87 20.45 12.20 10.93
N PRO A 88 19.14 12.12 11.22
CA PRO A 88 18.38 13.30 11.57
C PRO A 88 19.01 13.93 12.82
N ASP A 89 19.34 15.22 12.77
CA ASP A 89 19.93 15.92 13.90
C ASP A 89 19.00 15.85 15.12
N ASP A 90 19.50 15.29 16.23
CA ASP A 90 18.77 14.94 17.45
C ASP A 90 18.27 16.15 18.28
N LYS A 91 18.15 17.34 17.70
CA LYS A 91 17.83 18.58 18.43
C LYS A 91 16.34 18.90 18.59
N VAL A 92 15.45 18.22 17.87
CA VAL A 92 14.00 18.36 18.04
C VAL A 92 13.54 17.36 19.09
N ASN A 93 12.93 17.85 20.18
CA ASN A 93 12.38 17.10 21.31
C ASN A 93 12.09 15.61 20.98
N SER A 94 12.98 14.71 21.39
CA SER A 94 13.06 13.33 20.89
C SER A 94 11.74 12.56 21.06
N LEU A 95 10.96 12.90 22.09
CA LEU A 95 9.61 12.38 22.30
C LEU A 95 8.65 12.75 21.18
N ILE A 96 8.61 14.02 20.76
CA ILE A 96 7.71 14.48 19.68
C ILE A 96 8.10 13.81 18.37
N ASN A 97 9.41 13.76 18.06
CA ASN A 97 9.90 13.08 16.87
C ASN A 97 9.51 11.60 16.83
N ASN A 98 9.62 10.90 17.96
CA ASN A 98 9.30 9.48 18.05
C ASN A 98 7.78 9.25 17.99
N ILE A 99 6.98 10.02 18.72
CA ILE A 99 5.51 9.93 18.65
C ILE A 99 5.02 10.19 17.23
N ALA A 100 5.53 11.25 16.57
CA ALA A 100 5.18 11.54 15.18
C ALA A 100 5.59 10.38 14.24
N GLY A 101 6.77 9.77 14.45
CA GLY A 101 7.17 8.55 13.75
C GLY A 101 6.19 7.39 13.96
N GLY A 102 5.75 7.16 15.20
CA GLY A 102 4.77 6.12 15.54
C GLY A 102 3.40 6.36 14.89
N ILE A 103 2.93 7.62 14.88
CA ILE A 103 1.68 8.01 14.22
C ILE A 103 1.78 7.75 12.71
N VAL A 104 2.84 8.22 12.06
CA VAL A 104 3.05 7.98 10.61
C VAL A 104 3.12 6.48 10.32
N GLY A 105 3.77 5.69 11.17
CA GLY A 105 3.80 4.23 11.01
C GLY A 105 2.45 3.56 11.16
N SER A 106 1.64 4.02 12.11
CA SER A 106 0.28 3.53 12.30
C SER A 106 -0.59 3.85 11.09
N LEU A 107 -0.53 5.10 10.60
CA LEU A 107 -1.27 5.53 9.41
C LEU A 107 -0.87 4.73 8.17
N GLN A 108 0.44 4.54 7.93
CA GLN A 108 0.93 3.72 6.83
C GLN A 108 0.33 2.30 6.88
N THR A 109 0.36 1.66 8.05
CA THR A 109 -0.15 0.30 8.22
C THR A 109 -1.67 0.24 8.11
N LEU A 110 -2.40 1.24 8.62
CA LEU A 110 -3.86 1.32 8.45
C LEU A 110 -4.25 1.43 6.97
N PHE A 111 -3.50 2.20 6.17
CA PHE A 111 -3.69 2.25 4.72
C PHE A 111 -3.42 0.90 4.06
N PHE A 112 -2.33 0.23 4.46
CA PHE A 112 -1.99 -1.09 3.93
C PHE A 112 -3.04 -2.16 4.30
N LEU A 113 -3.51 -2.16 5.54
CA LEU A 113 -4.59 -3.03 6.02
C LEU A 113 -5.90 -2.72 5.32
N SER A 114 -6.20 -1.45 5.05
CA SER A 114 -7.35 -1.05 4.24
C SER A 114 -7.32 -1.68 2.85
N ALA A 115 -6.15 -1.64 2.19
CA ALA A 115 -5.97 -2.27 0.88
C ALA A 115 -6.16 -3.79 0.92
N ILE A 116 -5.58 -4.47 1.91
CA ILE A 116 -5.78 -5.91 2.11
C ILE A 116 -7.26 -6.21 2.34
N LEU A 117 -7.91 -5.53 3.29
CA LEU A 117 -9.31 -5.75 3.62
C LEU A 117 -10.24 -5.45 2.45
N TYR A 118 -9.93 -4.44 1.64
CA TYR A 118 -10.67 -4.11 0.42
C TYR A 118 -10.60 -5.26 -0.58
N ILE A 119 -9.40 -5.72 -0.92
CA ILE A 119 -9.17 -6.84 -1.84
C ILE A 119 -9.80 -8.13 -1.31
N SER A 120 -9.57 -8.47 -0.03
CA SER A 120 -10.20 -9.62 0.61
C SER A 120 -11.72 -9.53 0.60
N GLY A 121 -12.26 -8.32 0.77
CA GLY A 121 -13.69 -8.05 0.70
C GLY A 121 -14.29 -8.40 -0.67
N LEU A 122 -13.56 -8.14 -1.76
CA LEU A 122 -13.94 -8.56 -3.12
C LEU A 122 -13.96 -10.08 -3.28
N LEU A 123 -13.15 -10.80 -2.50
CA LEU A 123 -13.12 -12.27 -2.44
C LEU A 123 -14.12 -12.85 -1.43
N GLY A 124 -14.97 -12.02 -0.82
CA GLY A 124 -15.96 -12.46 0.17
C GLY A 124 -15.41 -12.72 1.57
N PHE A 125 -14.17 -12.36 1.86
CA PHE A 125 -13.52 -12.53 3.16
C PHE A 125 -13.28 -11.19 3.89
N PRO A 126 -13.40 -11.11 5.23
CA PRO A 126 -13.89 -12.12 6.16
C PRO A 126 -15.41 -12.31 6.05
N GLY A 127 -15.97 -13.36 6.67
CA GLY A 127 -17.41 -13.63 6.64
C GLY A 127 -18.26 -12.48 7.23
N LYS A 128 -19.54 -12.39 6.84
CA LYS A 128 -20.45 -11.29 7.25
C LYS A 128 -20.55 -11.13 8.78
N GLU A 129 -20.56 -12.23 9.51
CA GLU A 129 -20.60 -12.26 10.98
C GLU A 129 -19.39 -11.53 11.58
N VAL A 130 -18.17 -11.93 11.18
CA VAL A 130 -16.91 -11.28 11.60
C VAL A 130 -16.90 -9.79 11.23
N LYS A 131 -17.45 -9.39 10.08
CA LYS A 131 -17.55 -7.97 9.69
C LYS A 131 -18.47 -7.17 10.61
N ASN A 132 -19.58 -7.76 11.04
CA ASN A 132 -20.59 -7.09 11.86
C ASN A 132 -20.16 -6.98 13.33
N GLU A 133 -19.44 -7.96 13.84
CA GLU A 133 -18.93 -7.97 15.21
C GLU A 133 -17.65 -7.15 15.41
N SER A 134 -16.97 -6.81 14.31
CA SER A 134 -15.73 -6.04 14.34
C SER A 134 -16.00 -4.55 14.52
N LEU A 135 -15.37 -3.96 15.53
CA LEU A 135 -15.47 -2.54 15.82
C LEU A 135 -14.70 -1.69 14.80
N PHE A 136 -13.55 -2.18 14.33
CA PHE A 136 -12.64 -1.40 13.49
C PHE A 136 -12.75 -1.72 12.00
N TYR A 137 -13.34 -2.86 11.61
CA TYR A 137 -13.38 -3.32 10.21
C TYR A 137 -13.87 -2.24 9.26
N LYS A 138 -15.07 -1.68 9.47
CA LYS A 138 -15.65 -0.67 8.57
C LYS A 138 -14.74 0.56 8.46
N ARG A 139 -14.23 1.06 9.59
CA ARG A 139 -13.37 2.26 9.62
C ARG A 139 -12.09 2.04 8.83
N VAL A 140 -11.42 0.90 9.01
CA VAL A 140 -10.18 0.59 8.28
C VAL A 140 -10.48 0.27 6.81
N TYR A 141 -11.51 -0.52 6.52
CA TYR A 141 -11.91 -0.90 5.16
C TYR A 141 -12.15 0.32 4.26
N TYR A 142 -12.81 1.37 4.76
CA TYR A 142 -13.17 2.53 3.93
C TYR A 142 -12.04 3.55 3.73
N LEU A 143 -10.91 3.47 4.45
CA LEU A 143 -9.81 4.43 4.29
C LEU A 143 -9.28 4.49 2.86
N LEU A 144 -9.02 3.33 2.24
CA LEU A 144 -8.52 3.25 0.87
C LEU A 144 -9.51 3.82 -0.14
N PRO A 145 -10.76 3.31 -0.28
CA PRO A 145 -11.69 3.81 -1.30
C PRO A 145 -12.03 5.28 -1.11
N GLN A 146 -12.14 5.77 0.14
CA GLN A 146 -12.35 7.20 0.39
C GLN A 146 -11.17 8.04 -0.09
N THR A 147 -9.94 7.61 0.20
CA THR A 147 -8.73 8.32 -0.24
C THR A 147 -8.59 8.31 -1.76
N VAL A 148 -8.89 7.18 -2.40
CA VAL A 148 -8.91 7.09 -3.88
C VAL A 148 -9.97 8.00 -4.46
N ASN A 149 -11.20 7.98 -3.95
CA ASN A 149 -12.28 8.86 -4.44
C ASN A 149 -11.94 10.34 -4.28
N LEU A 150 -11.32 10.73 -3.17
CA LEU A 150 -10.81 12.09 -2.98
C LEU A 150 -9.74 12.43 -4.01
N PHE A 151 -8.75 11.56 -4.21
CA PHE A 151 -7.67 11.79 -5.18
C PHE A 151 -8.21 11.95 -6.62
N VAL A 152 -9.15 11.09 -7.01
CA VAL A 152 -9.81 11.14 -8.33
C VAL A 152 -10.62 12.42 -8.53
N LYS A 153 -11.31 12.88 -7.48
CA LYS A 153 -12.08 14.14 -7.53
C LYS A 153 -11.20 15.35 -7.83
N TYR A 154 -9.95 15.37 -7.35
CA TYR A 154 -9.01 16.49 -7.54
C TYR A 154 -8.05 16.31 -8.72
N SER A 155 -8.01 15.14 -9.38
CA SER A 155 -7.12 14.88 -10.52
C SER A 155 -7.91 14.42 -11.76
N PRO A 156 -8.22 15.33 -12.70
CA PRO A 156 -8.97 15.02 -13.92
C PRO A 156 -8.32 13.91 -14.76
N SER A 157 -7.00 13.90 -14.85
CA SER A 157 -6.23 12.89 -15.59
C SER A 157 -6.25 11.50 -14.93
N ALA A 158 -6.39 11.43 -13.60
CA ALA A 158 -6.56 10.15 -12.90
C ALA A 158 -7.97 9.58 -13.13
N LYS A 159 -8.98 10.45 -13.16
CA LYS A 159 -10.38 10.09 -13.45
C LYS A 159 -10.50 9.43 -14.82
N GLU A 160 -9.92 10.03 -15.85
CA GLU A 160 -9.99 9.51 -17.23
C GLU A 160 -9.30 8.13 -17.38
N LYS A 161 -8.15 7.92 -16.71
CA LYS A 161 -7.47 6.62 -16.71
C LYS A 161 -8.24 5.53 -15.97
N ILE A 162 -8.87 5.86 -14.84
CA ILE A 162 -9.66 4.89 -14.07
C ILE A 162 -10.95 4.55 -14.81
N GLU A 163 -11.63 5.54 -15.42
CA GLU A 163 -12.81 5.32 -16.26
C GLU A 163 -12.49 4.41 -17.45
N LYS A 164 -11.35 4.61 -18.13
CA LYS A 164 -10.89 3.70 -19.19
C LYS A 164 -10.68 2.26 -18.68
N ILE A 165 -10.11 2.08 -17.49
CA ILE A 165 -9.92 0.74 -16.90
C ILE A 165 -11.27 0.07 -16.55
N ILE A 166 -12.27 0.84 -16.13
CA ILE A 166 -13.61 0.33 -15.82
C ILE A 166 -14.35 -0.05 -17.12
N GLN A 167 -14.28 0.79 -18.16
CA GLN A 167 -14.93 0.55 -19.46
C GLN A 167 -14.35 -0.65 -20.20
N ASP A 168 -13.03 -0.87 -20.11
CA ASP A 168 -12.36 -2.02 -20.73
C ASP A 168 -12.75 -3.35 -20.06
N LYS A 169 -13.08 -3.30 -18.75
CA LYS A 169 -13.56 -4.44 -17.99
C LYS A 169 -14.97 -4.87 -18.38
N ASP A 170 -15.86 -3.92 -18.64
CA ASP A 170 -17.23 -4.21 -19.11
C ASP A 170 -17.25 -4.72 -20.57
N SER A 171 -16.31 -4.26 -21.40
CA SER A 171 -16.17 -4.73 -22.78
C SER A 171 -15.66 -6.17 -22.89
N SER A 172 -14.92 -6.64 -21.88
CA SER A 172 -14.38 -8.02 -21.79
C SER A 172 -15.37 -9.03 -21.19
N GLY A 173 -16.51 -8.56 -20.67
CA GLY A 173 -17.58 -9.40 -20.10
C GLY A 173 -18.66 -9.83 -21.11
N VAL A 174 -18.58 -9.36 -22.36
CA VAL A 174 -19.54 -9.66 -23.43
C VAL A 174 -18.86 -10.56 -24.48
N THR A 175 -18.45 -11.75 -24.06
CA THR A 175 -18.26 -12.89 -24.97
C THR A 175 -18.43 -14.16 -24.15
N LYS A 176 -19.70 -14.48 -23.87
CA LYS A 176 -20.15 -15.86 -23.73
C LYS A 176 -20.53 -16.35 -25.11
#